data_AF-A0A9W9CK37-F1
#
_entry.id   AF-A0A9W9CK37-F1
#
_cell.length_a   1.000
_cell.length_b   1.000
_cell.length_c   1.000
_cell.angle_alpha   90.00
_cell.angle_beta   90.00
_cell.angle_gamma   90.00
#
_symmetry.space_group_name_H-M   'P 1'
#
loop_
_entity.id
_entity.type
_entity.pdbx_description
1 polymer ?
#
loop_
_entity_poly.entity_id
_entity_poly.type
_entity_poly.pdbx_seq_one_letter_code
_entity_poly.pdbx_strand_id
1 'polypeptide(L)'
;MDHSGFRAEWDRIYATGNDGIRSMTPEAFMTMILEWCQSLDKHHNLEEQHVFPKLAVKMPAFRRDESDESRVADVVHANERLVSSPGYVHEQHRQIHAGLDVLHNCVKTWLAREQNEVDWEDTRKLMDSFGAILWKHMDEEVEMLGAANMKLYWTLDEMKQLPFKVKD
;
A
#
# COMPACT_ATOMS: atom_id res chain seq x y z
N MET A 1 11.37 -4.17 -0.42
CA MET A 1 11.46 -2.77 0.00
C MET A 1 10.61 -2.61 1.26
N ASP A 2 11.00 -1.77 2.21
CA ASP A 2 10.20 -1.41 3.39
C ASP A 2 9.48 -0.08 3.16
N HIS A 3 8.66 0.38 4.13
CA HIS A 3 7.86 1.61 4.00
C HIS A 3 8.73 2.84 3.71
N SER A 4 9.89 2.96 4.36
CA SER A 4 10.84 4.05 4.12
C SER A 4 11.37 4.04 2.69
N GLY A 5 11.71 2.85 2.16
CA GLY A 5 12.10 2.70 0.77
C GLY A 5 10.99 3.09 -0.21
N PHE A 6 9.74 2.72 0.06
CA PHE A 6 8.61 3.09 -0.80
C PHE A 6 8.35 4.60 -0.82
N ARG A 7 8.49 5.26 0.33
CA ARG A 7 8.43 6.73 0.45
C ARG A 7 9.55 7.39 -0.36
N ALA A 8 10.78 6.91 -0.21
CA ALA A 8 11.91 7.47 -0.94
C ALA A 8 11.79 7.31 -2.46
N GLU A 9 11.31 6.16 -2.95
CA GLU A 9 11.12 5.95 -4.38
C GLU A 9 9.93 6.78 -4.92
N TRP A 10 8.87 6.97 -4.12
CA TRP A 10 7.79 7.90 -4.45
C TRP A 10 8.29 9.33 -4.64
N ASP A 11 9.11 9.83 -3.69
CA ASP A 11 9.70 11.16 -3.78
C ASP A 11 10.59 11.29 -5.03
N ARG A 12 11.32 10.24 -5.38
CA ARG A 12 12.13 10.19 -6.61
C ARG A 12 11.27 10.24 -7.88
N ILE A 13 10.14 9.52 -7.92
CA ILE A 13 9.16 9.59 -9.02
C ILE A 13 8.64 11.03 -9.15
N TYR A 14 8.21 11.65 -8.05
CA TYR A 14 7.71 13.04 -8.05
C TYR A 14 8.77 14.05 -8.49
N ALA A 15 9.99 13.94 -7.98
CA ALA A 15 11.08 14.82 -8.36
C ALA A 15 11.37 14.72 -9.86
N THR A 16 11.41 13.50 -10.40
CA THR A 16 11.67 13.27 -11.82
C THR A 16 10.54 13.82 -12.70
N GLY A 17 9.28 13.56 -12.33
CA GLY A 17 8.13 14.08 -13.07
C GLY A 17 8.05 15.61 -13.04
N ASN A 18 8.27 16.22 -11.87
CA ASN A 18 8.23 17.68 -11.70
C ASN A 18 9.36 18.42 -12.44
N ASP A 19 10.50 17.77 -12.66
CA ASP A 19 11.59 18.31 -13.48
C ASP A 19 11.30 18.20 -14.99
N GLY A 20 10.15 17.62 -15.38
CA GLY A 20 9.81 17.34 -16.77
C GLY A 20 10.61 16.17 -17.34
N ILE A 21 11.00 15.22 -16.50
CA ILE A 21 11.66 13.97 -16.89
C ILE A 21 13.00 14.24 -17.61
N ARG A 22 13.73 15.29 -17.22
CA ARG A 22 15.01 15.65 -17.90
C ARG A 22 16.15 14.70 -17.59
N SER A 23 16.08 13.99 -16.47
CA SER A 23 17.13 13.10 -15.97
C SER A 23 17.13 11.72 -16.61
N MET A 24 16.09 11.34 -17.36
CA MET A 24 15.94 10.02 -17.96
C MET A 24 15.02 10.05 -19.20
N THR A 25 14.87 8.91 -19.89
CA THR A 25 13.90 8.81 -20.98
C THR A 25 12.47 8.65 -20.42
N PRO A 26 11.43 9.04 -21.18
CA PRO A 26 10.04 8.75 -20.80
C PRO A 26 9.76 7.27 -20.54
N GLU A 27 10.36 6.38 -21.34
CA GLU A 27 10.30 4.92 -21.17
C GLU A 27 10.89 4.47 -19.82
N ALA A 28 12.07 4.97 -19.46
CA ALA A 28 12.71 4.68 -18.19
C ALA A 28 11.87 5.20 -17.01
N PHE A 29 11.25 6.38 -17.15
CA PHE A 29 10.37 6.94 -16.15
C PHE A 29 9.11 6.10 -15.93
N MET A 30 8.45 5.67 -17.01
CA MET A 30 7.30 4.76 -16.92
C MET A 30 7.70 3.42 -16.29
N THR A 31 8.85 2.87 -16.68
CA THR A 31 9.38 1.63 -16.11
C THR A 31 9.60 1.76 -14.61
N MET A 32 10.17 2.87 -14.14
CA MET A 32 10.35 3.16 -12.71
C MET A 32 9.02 3.13 -11.93
N ILE A 33 7.95 3.71 -12.49
CA ILE A 33 6.61 3.66 -11.85
C ILE A 33 6.06 2.23 -11.84
N LEU A 34 6.19 1.48 -12.94
CA LEU A 34 5.71 0.10 -13.02
C LEU A 34 6.43 -0.83 -12.03
N GLU A 35 7.75 -0.70 -11.92
CA GLU A 35 8.56 -1.46 -10.95
C GLU A 35 8.17 -1.13 -9.51
N TRP A 36 7.90 0.15 -9.22
CA TRP A 36 7.40 0.58 -7.92
C TRP A 36 6.04 -0.07 -7.59
N CYS A 37 5.08 -0.04 -8.53
CA CYS A 37 3.78 -0.70 -8.38
C CYS A 37 3.92 -2.20 -8.10
N GLN A 38 4.73 -2.90 -8.89
CA GLN A 38 4.95 -4.34 -8.74
C GLN A 38 5.63 -4.70 -7.41
N SER A 39 6.61 -3.88 -6.98
CA SER A 39 7.28 -4.09 -5.69
C SER A 39 6.32 -3.88 -4.52
N LEU A 40 5.43 -2.89 -4.61
CA LEU A 40 4.46 -2.59 -3.56
C LEU A 40 3.34 -3.65 -3.49
N ASP A 41 2.82 -4.10 -4.63
CA ASP A 41 1.88 -5.23 -4.70
C ASP A 41 2.48 -6.49 -4.08
N LYS A 42 3.72 -6.85 -4.44
CA LYS A 42 4.41 -8.00 -3.86
C LYS A 42 4.60 -7.86 -2.34
N HIS A 43 4.88 -6.66 -1.84
CA HIS A 43 5.04 -6.40 -0.42
C HIS A 43 3.76 -6.70 0.36
N HIS A 44 2.63 -6.13 -0.05
CA HIS A 44 1.34 -6.36 0.59
C HIS A 44 0.86 -7.82 0.46
N ASN A 45 1.11 -8.45 -0.70
CA ASN A 45 0.82 -9.88 -0.88
C ASN A 45 1.57 -10.77 0.13
N LEU A 46 2.83 -10.45 0.45
CA LEU A 46 3.59 -11.20 1.46
C LEU A 46 3.02 -11.00 2.87
N GLU A 47 2.56 -9.79 3.18
CA GLU A 47 1.92 -9.48 4.47
C GLU A 47 0.62 -10.25 4.65
N GLU A 48 -0.24 -10.24 3.63
CA GLU A 48 -1.50 -10.98 3.63
C GLU A 48 -1.31 -12.50 3.76
N GLN A 49 -0.28 -13.04 3.11
CA GLN A 49 -0.03 -14.48 3.09
C GLN A 49 0.67 -14.97 4.36
N HIS A 50 1.52 -14.16 4.99
CA HIS A 50 2.45 -14.64 6.01
C HIS A 50 2.39 -13.88 7.34
N VAL A 51 2.08 -12.58 7.33
CA VAL A 51 2.06 -11.72 8.53
C VAL A 51 0.67 -11.68 9.14
N PHE A 52 -0.35 -11.32 8.33
CA PHE A 52 -1.72 -11.12 8.80
C PHE A 52 -2.31 -12.36 9.49
N PRO A 53 -2.13 -13.60 8.99
CA PRO A 53 -2.65 -14.78 9.67
C PRO A 53 -2.09 -14.97 11.08
N LYS A 54 -0.88 -14.50 11.36
CA LYS A 54 -0.25 -14.59 12.69
C LYS A 54 -0.80 -13.52 13.63
N LEU A 55 -0.96 -12.29 13.13
CA LEU A 55 -1.52 -11.18 13.90
C LEU A 55 -3.00 -11.40 14.24
N ALA A 56 -3.77 -11.94 13.29
CA ALA A 56 -5.21 -12.23 13.42
C ALA A 56 -5.59 -13.10 14.63
N VAL A 57 -4.63 -13.93 15.11
CA VAL A 57 -4.81 -14.77 16.31
C VAL A 57 -5.23 -13.92 17.51
N LYS A 58 -4.65 -12.73 17.68
CA LYS A 58 -4.92 -11.88 18.84
C LYS A 58 -5.43 -10.48 18.50
N MET A 59 -5.19 -9.98 17.29
CA MET A 59 -5.52 -8.62 16.88
C MET A 59 -6.72 -8.63 15.93
N PRO A 60 -7.90 -8.13 16.36
CA PRO A 60 -9.11 -8.19 15.55
C PRO A 60 -8.98 -7.53 14.17
N ALA A 61 -8.24 -6.41 14.08
CA ALA A 61 -8.01 -5.69 12.83
C ALA A 61 -7.47 -6.55 11.67
N PHE A 62 -6.74 -7.62 12.00
CA PHE A 62 -6.12 -8.53 11.04
C PHE A 62 -6.96 -9.78 10.74
N ARG A 63 -8.08 -9.99 11.44
CA ARG A 63 -9.00 -11.09 11.13
C ARG A 63 -9.68 -10.82 9.79
N ARG A 64 -9.91 -11.87 9.00
CA ARG A 64 -10.75 -11.77 7.80
C ARG A 64 -12.18 -11.42 8.22
N ASP A 65 -12.82 -10.52 7.48
CA ASP A 65 -14.24 -10.23 7.65
C ASP A 65 -15.03 -11.40 7.03
N GLU A 66 -15.73 -12.20 7.83
CA GLU A 66 -16.55 -13.32 7.32
C GLU A 66 -17.78 -12.85 6.53
N SER A 67 -18.05 -11.53 6.49
CA SER A 67 -19.21 -10.93 5.79
C SER A 67 -18.94 -10.46 4.35
N ASP A 68 -17.74 -10.73 3.82
CA ASP A 68 -17.22 -10.12 2.57
C ASP A 68 -17.82 -10.68 1.26
N GLU A 69 -18.64 -11.74 1.29
CA GLU A 69 -19.33 -12.21 0.07
C GLU A 69 -20.58 -11.37 -0.30
N SER A 70 -21.04 -10.43 0.57
CA SER A 70 -22.37 -9.80 0.41
C SER A 70 -22.41 -8.26 0.37
N ARG A 71 -21.31 -7.52 0.57
CA ARG A 71 -21.37 -6.05 0.72
C ARG A 71 -20.75 -5.28 -0.44
N VAL A 72 -21.43 -5.27 -1.58
CA VAL A 72 -21.11 -4.38 -2.73
C VAL A 72 -21.66 -2.96 -2.54
N ALA A 73 -22.33 -2.67 -1.41
CA ALA A 73 -22.90 -1.35 -1.14
C ALA A 73 -22.50 -0.93 0.27
N ASP A 74 -21.52 -0.03 0.37
CA ASP A 74 -21.40 1.05 1.39
C ASP A 74 -19.97 1.60 1.40
N VAL A 75 -19.52 2.17 0.28
CA VAL A 75 -18.25 2.91 0.18
C VAL A 75 -18.28 4.21 1.01
N VAL A 76 -19.47 4.61 1.49
CA VAL A 76 -19.72 5.93 2.10
C VAL A 76 -19.33 6.01 3.59
N HIS A 77 -19.10 4.88 4.28
CA HIS A 77 -18.74 4.86 5.71
C HIS A 77 -17.36 4.24 6.03
N ALA A 78 -16.55 3.90 5.02
CA ALA A 78 -15.23 3.29 5.22
C ALA A 78 -14.26 4.19 6.01
N ASN A 79 -14.50 5.50 6.05
CA ASN A 79 -13.64 6.48 6.72
C ASN A 79 -13.91 6.67 8.23
N GLU A 80 -14.92 5.99 8.81
CA GLU A 80 -15.26 6.08 10.24
C GLU A 80 -15.01 4.77 11.02
N ARG A 81 -14.56 3.69 10.37
CA ARG A 81 -14.20 2.45 11.07
C ARG A 81 -12.98 2.69 11.95
N LEU A 82 -13.05 2.30 13.22
CA LEU A 82 -11.91 2.32 14.14
C LEU A 82 -10.80 1.41 13.59
N VAL A 83 -9.55 1.84 13.70
CA VAL A 83 -8.35 1.09 13.25
C VAL A 83 -8.32 -0.34 13.82
N SER A 84 -8.89 -0.54 15.00
CA SER A 84 -8.97 -1.84 15.68
C SER A 84 -10.12 -2.75 15.21
N SER A 85 -10.98 -2.28 14.30
CA SER A 85 -12.19 -3.00 13.85
C SER A 85 -11.84 -4.26 13.08
N PRO A 86 -12.57 -5.37 13.25
CA PRO A 86 -12.34 -6.59 12.47
C PRO A 86 -12.28 -6.34 10.96
N GLY A 87 -11.29 -6.94 10.28
CA GLY A 87 -11.14 -6.81 8.82
C GLY A 87 -10.61 -5.48 8.31
N TYR A 88 -10.30 -4.52 9.19
CA TYR A 88 -9.92 -3.17 8.78
C TYR A 88 -8.70 -3.14 7.86
N VAL A 89 -7.64 -3.88 8.17
CA VAL A 89 -6.41 -3.88 7.37
C VAL A 89 -6.60 -4.55 6.01
N HIS A 90 -7.46 -5.58 5.94
CA HIS A 90 -7.79 -6.24 4.67
C HIS A 90 -8.53 -5.28 3.72
N GLU A 91 -9.39 -4.42 4.25
CA GLU A 91 -10.06 -3.39 3.44
C GLU A 91 -9.06 -2.37 2.88
N GLN A 92 -8.09 -1.94 3.69
CA GLN A 92 -7.02 -1.06 3.21
C GLN A 92 -6.22 -1.71 2.08
N HIS A 93 -5.81 -2.98 2.25
CA HIS A 93 -5.09 -3.73 1.23
C HIS A 93 -5.90 -3.87 -0.06
N ARG A 94 -7.21 -4.13 0.04
CA ARG A 94 -8.10 -4.18 -1.12
C ARG A 94 -8.10 -2.87 -1.91
N GLN A 95 -8.19 -1.74 -1.22
CA GLN A 95 -8.13 -0.42 -1.84
C GLN A 95 -6.76 -0.13 -2.44
N ILE A 96 -5.69 -0.58 -1.78
CA ILE A 96 -4.32 -0.43 -2.27
C ILE A 96 -4.11 -1.24 -3.56
N HIS A 97 -4.52 -2.50 -3.59
CA HIS A 97 -4.47 -3.35 -4.79
C HIS A 97 -5.26 -2.74 -5.94
N ALA A 98 -6.47 -2.26 -5.67
CA ALA A 98 -7.28 -1.56 -6.68
C ALA A 98 -6.58 -0.29 -7.20
N GLY A 99 -5.96 0.51 -6.34
CA GLY A 99 -5.20 1.69 -6.73
C GLY A 99 -3.96 1.35 -7.56
N LEU A 100 -3.24 0.29 -7.17
CA LEU A 100 -2.08 -0.24 -7.90
C LEU A 100 -2.47 -0.73 -9.29
N ASP A 101 -3.57 -1.47 -9.41
CA ASP A 101 -4.08 -1.94 -10.69
C ASP A 101 -4.39 -0.77 -11.64
N VAL A 102 -5.03 0.28 -11.13
CA VAL A 102 -5.36 1.47 -11.94
C VAL A 102 -4.08 2.17 -12.40
N LEU A 103 -3.14 2.46 -11.49
CA LEU A 103 -1.88 3.13 -11.83
C LEU A 103 -1.02 2.31 -12.78
N HIS A 104 -0.81 1.03 -12.47
CA HIS A 104 -0.01 0.13 -13.29
C HIS A 104 -0.60 -0.02 -14.70
N ASN A 105 -1.92 -0.23 -14.83
CA ASN A 105 -2.55 -0.37 -16.14
C ASN A 105 -2.54 0.95 -16.95
N CYS A 106 -2.68 2.09 -16.28
CA CYS A 106 -2.57 3.41 -16.92
C CYS A 106 -1.18 3.60 -17.54
N VAL A 107 -0.12 3.43 -16.73
CA VAL A 107 1.26 3.60 -17.17
C VAL A 107 1.66 2.56 -18.23
N LYS A 108 1.25 1.31 -18.05
CA LYS A 108 1.49 0.24 -19.03
C LYS A 108 0.83 0.54 -20.37
N THR A 109 -0.36 1.14 -20.36
CA THR A 109 -1.05 1.55 -21.59
C THR A 109 -0.30 2.67 -22.30
N TRP A 110 0.25 3.65 -21.58
CA TRP A 110 1.08 4.70 -22.17
C TRP A 110 2.38 4.17 -22.76
N LEU A 111 3.06 3.27 -22.04
CA LEU A 111 4.29 2.63 -22.50
C LEU A 111 4.10 1.86 -23.82
N ALA A 112 2.89 1.36 -24.08
CA ALA A 112 2.57 0.64 -25.32
C ALA A 112 2.22 1.55 -26.51
N ARG A 113 2.11 2.87 -26.34
CA ARG A 113 1.78 3.82 -27.42
C ARG A 113 3.05 4.22 -28.19
N GLU A 114 2.90 4.54 -29.48
CA GLU A 114 4.02 4.97 -30.34
C GLU A 114 4.57 6.36 -29.98
N GLN A 115 3.77 7.20 -29.32
CA GLN A 115 4.18 8.51 -28.82
C GLN A 115 4.71 8.37 -27.39
N ASN A 116 6.03 8.54 -27.22
CA ASN A 116 6.74 8.55 -25.93
C ASN A 116 6.45 9.83 -25.11
N GLU A 117 5.19 10.24 -25.04
CA GLU A 117 4.75 11.39 -24.24
C GLU A 117 4.13 10.87 -22.95
N VAL A 118 4.83 11.13 -21.84
CA VAL A 118 4.29 10.91 -20.50
C VAL A 118 3.50 12.15 -20.10
N ASP A 119 2.22 11.97 -19.84
CA ASP A 119 1.42 13.01 -19.19
C ASP A 119 1.69 12.99 -17.69
N TRP A 120 2.70 13.76 -17.26
CA TRP A 120 3.03 13.86 -15.84
C TRP A 120 1.88 14.45 -15.02
N GLU A 121 1.08 15.37 -15.58
CA GLU A 121 0.01 16.00 -14.82
C GLU A 121 -1.06 14.98 -14.45
N ASP A 122 -1.48 14.15 -15.41
CA ASP A 122 -2.45 13.08 -15.18
C ASP A 122 -1.87 11.93 -14.36
N THR A 123 -0.59 11.58 -14.59
CA THR A 123 0.13 10.62 -13.72
C THR A 123 0.11 11.08 -12.28
N ARG A 124 0.45 12.34 -12.03
CA ARG A 124 0.50 12.95 -10.70
C ARG A 124 -0.89 12.96 -10.05
N LYS A 125 -1.95 13.32 -10.76
CA LYS A 125 -3.33 13.29 -10.20
C LYS A 125 -3.70 11.88 -9.72
N LEU A 126 -3.38 10.86 -10.51
CA LEU A 126 -3.64 9.48 -10.14
C LEU A 126 -2.83 9.06 -8.92
N MET A 127 -1.54 9.38 -8.92
CA MET A 127 -0.65 9.17 -7.77
C MET A 127 -1.16 9.92 -6.52
N ASP A 128 -1.54 11.19 -6.61
CA ASP A 128 -2.06 11.97 -5.47
C ASP A 128 -3.29 11.29 -4.82
N SER A 129 -4.23 10.82 -5.65
CA SER A 129 -5.42 10.12 -5.14
C SER A 129 -5.09 8.78 -4.47
N PHE A 130 -4.14 8.04 -5.04
CA PHE A 130 -3.71 6.75 -4.51
C PHE A 130 -2.87 6.92 -3.24
N GLY A 131 -1.97 7.90 -3.24
CA GLY A 131 -1.08 8.24 -2.14
C GLY A 131 -1.86 8.57 -0.87
N ALA A 132 -3.01 9.23 -0.97
CA ALA A 132 -3.86 9.50 0.20
C ALA A 132 -4.28 8.20 0.94
N ILE A 133 -4.59 7.13 0.20
CA ILE A 133 -4.95 5.82 0.75
C ILE A 133 -3.69 5.12 1.29
N LEU A 134 -2.65 5.07 0.47
CA LEU A 134 -1.41 4.34 0.78
C LEU A 134 -0.70 4.91 2.02
N TRP A 135 -0.63 6.24 2.14
CA TRP A 135 0.07 6.88 3.25
C TRP A 135 -0.64 6.69 4.56
N LYS A 136 -1.96 6.81 4.57
CA LYS A 136 -2.79 6.49 5.73
C LYS A 136 -2.55 5.05 6.18
N HIS A 137 -2.59 4.09 5.26
CA HIS A 137 -2.32 2.69 5.58
C HIS A 137 -0.92 2.50 6.19
N MET A 138 0.13 3.05 5.58
CA MET A 138 1.49 2.89 6.09
C MET A 138 1.68 3.49 7.49
N ASP A 139 1.06 4.64 7.76
CA ASP A 139 1.14 5.30 9.07
C ASP A 139 0.35 4.52 10.14
N GLU A 140 -0.85 4.07 9.80
CA GLU A 140 -1.67 3.25 10.70
C GLU A 140 -1.06 1.86 10.95
N GLU A 141 -0.36 1.28 9.98
CA GLU A 141 0.36 0.03 10.18
C GLU A 141 1.51 0.20 11.19
N VAL A 142 2.24 1.32 11.13
CA VAL A 142 3.25 1.66 12.14
C VAL A 142 2.61 1.82 13.52
N GLU A 143 1.43 2.45 13.63
CA GLU A 143 0.73 2.56 14.91
C GLU A 143 0.25 1.19 15.42
N MET A 144 -0.39 0.40 14.55
CA MET A 144 -0.93 -0.92 14.89
C MET A 144 0.17 -1.91 15.29
N LEU A 145 1.30 -1.89 14.60
CA LEU A 145 2.42 -2.78 14.87
C LEU A 145 3.42 -2.17 15.85
N GLY A 146 3.28 -0.91 16.23
CA GLY A 146 4.17 -0.28 17.20
C GLY A 146 4.17 -1.00 18.55
N ALA A 147 5.30 -0.94 19.26
CA ALA A 147 5.49 -1.65 20.53
C ALA A 147 4.43 -1.33 21.59
N ALA A 148 3.85 -0.13 21.59
CA ALA A 148 2.79 0.26 22.51
C ALA A 148 1.49 -0.54 22.27
N ASN A 149 1.04 -0.65 21.02
CA ASN A 149 -0.17 -1.38 20.66
C ASN A 149 0.05 -2.89 20.74
N MET A 150 1.21 -3.39 20.30
CA MET A 150 1.54 -4.82 20.36
C MET A 150 1.51 -5.39 21.78
N LYS A 151 1.95 -4.62 22.78
CA LYS A 151 1.90 -5.01 24.21
C LYS A 151 0.49 -5.19 24.77
N LEU A 152 -0.55 -4.67 24.10
CA LEU A 152 -1.95 -4.90 24.49
C LEU A 152 -2.39 -6.34 24.21
N TYR A 153 -1.73 -7.02 23.25
CA TYR A 153 -2.13 -8.34 22.75
C TYR A 153 -1.09 -9.42 23.04
N TRP A 154 0.20 -9.06 23.06
CA TRP A 154 1.30 -10.00 23.06
C TRP A 154 2.24 -9.79 24.26
N THR A 155 2.68 -10.89 24.87
CA THR A 155 3.80 -10.86 25.81
C THR A 155 5.13 -10.69 25.07
N LEU A 156 6.19 -10.28 25.78
CA LEU A 156 7.54 -10.17 25.19
C LEU A 156 8.03 -11.49 24.60
N ASP A 157 7.77 -12.61 25.26
CA ASP A 157 8.23 -13.91 24.77
C ASP A 157 7.45 -14.37 23.54
N GLU A 158 6.14 -14.10 23.47
CA GLU A 158 5.36 -14.36 22.25
C GLU A 158 5.83 -13.50 21.08
N MET A 159 6.13 -12.21 21.29
CA MET A 159 6.65 -11.34 20.22
C MET A 159 7.98 -11.84 19.67
N LYS A 160 8.87 -12.40 20.50
CA LYS A 160 10.14 -13.01 20.05
C LYS A 160 9.94 -14.25 19.16
N GLN A 161 8.78 -14.91 19.25
CA GLN A 161 8.46 -16.10 18.44
C GLN A 161 7.76 -15.73 17.12
N LEU A 162 7.42 -14.45 16.89
CA LEU A 162 6.84 -14.04 15.62
C LEU A 162 7.86 -14.25 14.48
N PRO A 163 7.42 -14.77 13.32
CA PRO A 163 8.33 -15.08 12.19
C PRO A 163 8.74 -13.84 11.40
N PHE A 164 8.46 -12.65 11.92
CA PHE A 164 8.78 -11.35 11.35
C PHE A 164 9.16 -10.39 12.47
N LYS A 165 9.92 -9.34 12.12
CA LYS A 165 10.22 -8.27 13.06
C LYS A 165 9.05 -7.29 13.06
N VAL A 166 8.60 -6.97 14.26
CA VAL A 166 7.70 -5.85 14.50
C VAL A 166 8.48 -4.56 14.18
N LYS A 167 7.88 -3.65 13.41
CA LYS A 167 8.51 -2.36 13.06
C LYS A 167 8.57 -1.51 14.34
N ASP A 168 9.77 -1.09 14.74
CA ASP A 168 10.02 -0.20 15.89
C ASP A 168 9.77 1.27 15.54
#